data_AF-A0A4R1J9Q1-F1
#
_entry.id   AF-A0A4R1J9Q1-F1
#
_cell.length_a   1.000
_cell.length_b   1.000
_cell.length_c   1.000
_cell.angle_alpha   90.00
_cell.angle_beta   90.00
_cell.angle_gamma   90.00
#
_symmetry.space_group_name_H-M   'P 1'
#
loop_
_entity.id
_entity.type
_entity.pdbx_description
1 polymer ?
#
loop_
_entity_poly.entity_id
_entity_poly.type
_entity_poly.pdbx_seq_one_letter_code
_entity_poly.pdbx_strand_id
1 'polypeptide(L)'
;MIQLQLSTTVHPALTHSDVDSYDSFRWEWSGHQFTIAQQECLLLMEQQSGYVMLFFDLTGPDYATFLRVWQRRLLAEVLTVSDLDPLSQSRLQFELLERCDQLHIGRRKTLISETMQTAVTGVQLLARHHQCLPENESDEFRWGVILNQARSFQGRTAYQHFTDNCQLWVDHIYATDESTQAIVWH
;
A
#
# COMPACT_ATOMS: atom_id res chain seq x y z
N MET A 1 11.39 7.65 1.07
CA MET A 1 11.34 6.82 -0.15
C MET A 1 10.26 5.74 0.00
N ILE A 2 9.49 5.46 -1.06
CA ILE A 2 8.49 4.37 -1.11
C ILE A 2 9.01 3.26 -2.05
N GLN A 3 8.87 2.00 -1.64
CA GLN A 3 9.34 0.85 -2.43
C GLN A 3 8.22 -0.18 -2.59
N LEU A 4 8.07 -0.71 -3.80
CA LEU A 4 7.13 -1.78 -4.11
C LEU A 4 7.86 -3.02 -4.60
N GLN A 5 7.66 -4.15 -3.93
CA GLN A 5 8.23 -5.44 -4.26
C GLN A 5 7.16 -6.35 -4.84
N LEU A 6 7.21 -6.61 -6.14
CA LEU A 6 6.23 -7.48 -6.78
C LEU A 6 6.75 -8.91 -6.88
N SER A 7 5.86 -9.89 -6.65
CA SER A 7 6.12 -11.29 -6.98
C SER A 7 6.51 -11.43 -8.46
N THR A 8 7.38 -12.38 -8.77
CA THR A 8 7.74 -12.69 -10.17
C THR A 8 6.58 -13.23 -11.00
N THR A 9 5.47 -13.60 -10.35
CA THR A 9 4.24 -14.05 -11.00
C THR A 9 3.33 -12.90 -11.42
N VAL A 10 3.64 -11.65 -11.05
CA VAL A 10 2.83 -10.49 -11.45
C VAL A 10 3.09 -10.15 -12.92
N HIS A 11 2.02 -9.80 -13.65
CA HIS A 11 1.96 -9.56 -15.10
C HIS A 11 3.26 -9.00 -15.74
N PRO A 12 3.72 -9.56 -16.89
CA PRO A 12 5.03 -9.24 -17.49
C PRO A 12 5.18 -7.80 -17.99
N ALA A 13 4.09 -7.07 -18.16
CA ALA A 13 4.11 -5.65 -18.57
C ALA A 13 4.58 -4.69 -17.48
N LEU A 14 4.77 -5.17 -16.23
CA LEU A 14 5.32 -4.35 -15.16
C LEU A 14 6.83 -4.20 -15.39
N THR A 15 7.28 -2.96 -15.55
CA THR A 15 8.70 -2.61 -15.57
C THR A 15 9.25 -2.67 -14.15
N HIS A 16 10.42 -3.27 -14.00
CA HIS A 16 11.08 -3.40 -12.71
C HIS A 16 12.46 -2.75 -12.76
N SER A 17 12.88 -2.20 -11.64
CA SER A 17 14.23 -1.72 -11.39
C SER A 17 14.93 -2.68 -10.43
N ASP A 18 16.12 -3.16 -10.79
CA ASP A 18 16.98 -3.88 -9.87
C ASP A 18 17.58 -2.86 -8.88
N VAL A 19 17.11 -2.87 -7.62
CA VAL A 19 17.61 -1.96 -6.59
C VAL A 19 18.02 -2.77 -5.36
N ASP A 20 19.31 -2.64 -5.02
CA ASP A 20 19.97 -3.36 -3.91
C ASP A 20 20.17 -2.51 -2.64
N SER A 21 19.76 -1.24 -2.61
CA SER A 21 19.96 -0.43 -1.40
C SER A 21 18.78 -0.57 -0.45
N TYR A 22 19.05 -0.73 0.84
CA TYR A 22 18.08 -0.72 1.94
C TYR A 22 18.31 0.57 2.73
N ASP A 23 17.27 1.37 2.91
CA ASP A 23 17.32 2.52 3.81
C ASP A 23 16.23 2.33 4.87
N SER A 24 16.56 2.64 6.11
CA SER A 24 15.86 2.13 7.30
C SER A 24 14.48 2.75 7.59
N PHE A 25 14.04 3.71 6.77
CA PHE A 25 12.78 4.46 6.95
C PHE A 25 11.82 4.32 5.75
N ARG A 26 11.81 3.16 5.08
CA ARG A 26 11.08 2.94 3.83
C ARG A 26 9.67 2.42 4.06
N TRP A 27 8.70 3.07 3.40
CA TRP A 27 7.35 2.53 3.23
C TRP A 27 7.43 1.44 2.17
N GLU A 28 7.59 0.21 2.63
CA GLU A 28 7.80 -0.96 1.77
C GLU A 28 6.48 -1.69 1.58
N TRP A 29 6.18 -1.99 0.32
CA TRP A 29 4.99 -2.72 -0.08
C TRP A 29 5.40 -4.00 -0.78
N SER A 30 4.64 -5.07 -0.61
CA SER A 30 4.78 -6.27 -1.42
C SER A 30 3.48 -6.59 -2.16
N GLY A 31 3.59 -7.04 -3.41
CA GLY A 31 2.44 -7.38 -4.24
C GLY A 31 2.37 -8.86 -4.58
N HIS A 32 1.18 -9.42 -4.47
CA HIS A 32 0.87 -10.80 -4.83
C HIS A 32 -0.36 -10.88 -5.72
N GLN A 33 -0.19 -11.50 -6.90
CA GLN A 33 -1.26 -11.77 -7.84
C GLN A 33 -1.84 -13.16 -7.59
N PHE A 34 -3.17 -13.24 -7.60
CA PHE A 34 -3.95 -14.47 -7.44
C PHE A 34 -5.23 -14.37 -8.27
N THR A 35 -6.05 -15.43 -8.28
CA THR A 35 -7.27 -15.48 -9.09
C THR A 35 -8.46 -15.89 -8.22
N ILE A 36 -9.60 -15.22 -8.39
CA ILE A 36 -10.90 -15.63 -7.86
C ILE A 36 -11.88 -15.71 -9.03
N ALA A 37 -12.59 -16.83 -9.17
CA ALA A 37 -13.61 -17.01 -10.23
C ALA A 37 -13.11 -16.64 -11.64
N GLN A 38 -11.87 -17.00 -11.98
CA GLN A 38 -11.18 -16.68 -13.24
C GLN A 38 -10.82 -15.20 -13.45
N GLN A 39 -11.14 -14.30 -12.50
CA GLN A 39 -10.70 -12.91 -12.54
C GLN A 39 -9.36 -12.74 -11.81
N GLU A 40 -8.44 -12.02 -12.44
CA GLU A 40 -7.14 -11.69 -11.87
C GLU A 40 -7.30 -10.63 -10.77
N CYS A 41 -6.64 -10.88 -9.65
CA CYS A 41 -6.66 -10.04 -8.47
C CYS A 41 -5.21 -9.74 -8.08
N LEU A 42 -4.93 -8.51 -7.69
CA LEU A 42 -3.65 -8.11 -7.12
C LEU A 42 -3.89 -7.56 -5.72
N LEU A 43 -3.18 -8.11 -4.74
CA LEU A 43 -3.16 -7.61 -3.38
C LEU A 43 -1.78 -7.03 -3.11
N LEU A 44 -1.75 -5.78 -2.64
CA LEU A 44 -0.55 -5.14 -2.13
C LEU A 44 -0.60 -5.09 -0.60
N MET A 45 0.52 -5.30 0.07
CA MET A 45 0.64 -5.29 1.52
C MET A 45 1.80 -4.41 1.97
N GLU A 46 1.52 -3.46 2.84
CA GLU A 46 2.54 -2.65 3.51
C GLU A 46 3.25 -3.49 4.59
N GLN A 47 4.58 -3.51 4.58
CA GLN A 47 5.38 -4.45 5.38
C GLN A 47 5.33 -4.18 6.88
N GLN A 48 5.23 -2.92 7.30
CA GLN A 48 5.33 -2.53 8.70
C GLN A 48 4.00 -2.65 9.46
N SER A 49 2.87 -2.47 8.77
CA SER A 49 1.51 -2.51 9.34
C SER A 49 0.72 -3.76 8.94
N GLY A 50 1.14 -4.45 7.88
CA GLY A 50 0.36 -5.53 7.27
C GLY A 50 -0.92 -5.06 6.57
N TYR A 51 -1.10 -3.74 6.39
CA TYR A 51 -2.23 -3.13 5.71
C TYR A 51 -2.27 -3.58 4.25
N VAL A 52 -3.46 -3.91 3.75
CA VAL A 52 -3.64 -4.40 2.39
C VAL A 52 -4.48 -3.46 1.53
N MET A 53 -4.06 -3.33 0.28
CA MET A 53 -4.83 -2.72 -0.80
C MET A 53 -5.20 -3.81 -1.81
N LEU A 54 -6.41 -3.74 -2.34
CA LEU A 54 -6.92 -4.68 -3.32
C LEU A 54 -7.12 -4.00 -4.67
N PHE A 55 -6.85 -4.77 -5.73
CA PHE A 55 -7.07 -4.40 -7.11
C PHE A 55 -7.68 -5.60 -7.84
N PHE A 56 -8.79 -5.39 -8.51
CA PHE A 56 -9.53 -6.39 -9.27
C PHE A 56 -9.64 -5.95 -10.73
N ASP A 57 -9.72 -6.94 -11.62
CA ASP A 57 -9.96 -6.74 -13.06
C ASP A 57 -8.98 -5.77 -13.74
N LEU A 58 -7.73 -5.75 -13.27
CA LEU A 58 -6.67 -4.96 -13.89
C LEU A 58 -6.48 -5.39 -15.34
N THR A 59 -6.66 -4.45 -16.26
CA THR A 59 -6.48 -4.69 -17.68
C THR A 59 -5.01 -4.53 -18.08
N GLY A 60 -4.64 -4.98 -19.29
CA GLY A 60 -3.29 -4.75 -19.85
C GLY A 60 -2.84 -3.26 -19.79
N PRO A 61 -3.70 -2.29 -20.17
CA PRO A 61 -3.44 -0.87 -19.97
C PRO A 61 -3.22 -0.44 -18.51
N ASP A 62 -3.95 -1.04 -17.56
CA ASP A 62 -3.77 -0.74 -16.14
C ASP A 62 -2.42 -1.24 -15.66
N TYR A 63 -2.00 -2.44 -16.07
CA TYR A 63 -0.66 -2.94 -15.78
C TYR A 63 0.45 -2.07 -16.39
N ALA A 64 0.26 -1.56 -17.60
CA ALA A 64 1.22 -0.68 -18.26
C ALA A 64 1.40 0.66 -17.52
N THR A 65 0.40 1.12 -16.78
CA THR A 65 0.45 2.35 -15.99
C THR A 65 0.25 2.13 -14.50
N PHE A 66 0.52 0.91 -14.03
CA PHE A 66 0.13 0.44 -12.70
C PHE A 66 0.71 1.30 -11.58
N LEU A 67 1.94 1.78 -11.75
CA LEU A 67 2.57 2.67 -10.78
C LEU A 67 1.71 3.90 -10.50
N ARG A 68 1.16 4.52 -11.55
CA ARG A 68 0.30 5.69 -11.43
C ARG A 68 -1.06 5.33 -10.83
N VAL A 69 -1.61 4.17 -11.19
CA VAL A 69 -2.85 3.65 -10.59
C VAL A 69 -2.65 3.46 -9.09
N TRP A 70 -1.59 2.76 -8.69
CA TRP A 70 -1.27 2.51 -7.29
C TRP A 70 -0.97 3.79 -6.52
N GLN A 71 -0.19 4.74 -7.05
CA GLN A 71 0.08 6.02 -6.39
C GLN A 71 -1.20 6.79 -6.06
N ARG A 72 -2.12 6.88 -7.02
CA ARG A 72 -3.42 7.55 -6.82
C ARG A 72 -4.23 6.84 -5.73
N ARG A 73 -4.25 5.51 -5.78
CA ARG A 73 -4.94 4.67 -4.80
C ARG A 73 -4.33 4.80 -3.42
N LEU A 74 -3.01 4.76 -3.30
CA LEU A 74 -2.28 4.95 -2.04
C LEU A 74 -2.62 6.30 -1.42
N LEU A 75 -2.57 7.38 -2.22
CA LEU A 75 -2.92 8.71 -1.75
C LEU A 75 -4.36 8.78 -1.25
N ALA A 76 -5.31 8.27 -2.04
CA ALA A 76 -6.73 8.28 -1.66
C ALA A 76 -6.99 7.48 -0.39
N GLU A 77 -6.42 6.27 -0.28
CA GLU A 77 -6.60 5.41 0.87
C GLU A 77 -5.95 6.03 2.12
N VAL A 78 -4.69 6.47 2.06
CA VAL A 78 -4.00 7.10 3.19
C VAL A 78 -4.78 8.31 3.69
N LEU A 79 -5.22 9.19 2.81
CA LEU A 79 -5.98 10.37 3.21
C LEU A 79 -7.36 10.01 3.80
N THR A 80 -7.94 8.88 3.43
CA THR A 80 -9.23 8.43 3.95
C THR A 80 -9.12 7.73 5.30
N VAL A 81 -8.04 6.97 5.53
CA VAL A 81 -7.83 6.18 6.76
C VAL A 81 -7.01 6.90 7.82
N SER A 82 -6.30 7.96 7.45
CA SER A 82 -5.54 8.78 8.39
C SER A 82 -6.51 9.67 9.18
N ASP A 83 -6.63 9.43 10.49
CA ASP A 83 -7.44 10.23 11.41
C ASP A 83 -6.64 11.48 11.84
N LEU A 84 -6.25 12.28 10.85
CA LEU A 84 -5.39 13.45 11.03
C LEU A 84 -6.19 14.74 10.98
N ASP A 85 -5.70 15.77 11.66
CA ASP A 85 -6.24 17.12 11.49
C ASP A 85 -5.97 17.63 10.04
N PRO A 86 -6.76 18.58 9.52
CA PRO A 86 -6.66 19.02 8.13
C PRO A 86 -5.28 19.53 7.71
N LEU A 87 -4.51 20.13 8.63
CA LEU A 87 -3.19 20.67 8.34
C LEU A 87 -2.16 19.55 8.25
N SER A 88 -2.19 18.60 9.19
CA SER A 88 -1.40 17.36 9.13
C SER A 88 -1.71 16.51 7.90
N GLN A 89 -2.99 16.39 7.53
CA GLN A 89 -3.43 15.68 6.34
C GLN A 89 -2.92 16.34 5.05
N SER A 90 -2.94 17.67 4.97
CA SER A 90 -2.39 18.42 3.83
C SER A 90 -0.88 18.24 3.72
N ARG A 91 -0.16 18.19 4.85
CA ARG A 91 1.29 17.94 4.88
C ARG A 91 1.62 16.52 4.42
N LEU A 92 0.89 15.53 4.94
CA LEU A 92 0.99 14.12 4.55
C LEU A 92 0.76 13.97 3.05
N GLN A 93 -0.25 14.63 2.50
CA GLN A 93 -0.54 14.63 1.06
C GLN A 93 0.64 15.16 0.24
N PHE A 94 1.21 16.31 0.63
CA PHE A 94 2.32 16.92 -0.09
C PHE A 94 3.55 16.00 -0.10
N GLU A 95 3.96 15.49 1.07
CA GLU A 95 5.11 14.59 1.20
C GLU A 95 4.90 13.28 0.42
N LEU A 96 3.67 12.75 0.45
CA LEU A 96 3.31 11.57 -0.34
C LEU A 96 3.49 11.81 -1.82
N LEU A 97 3.04 12.95 -2.34
CA LEU A 97 3.20 13.31 -3.75
C LEU A 97 4.69 13.38 -4.12
N GLU A 98 5.52 14.06 -3.32
CA GLU A 98 6.97 14.15 -3.59
C GLU A 98 7.66 12.79 -3.54
N ARG A 99 7.29 11.92 -2.60
CA ARG A 99 7.90 10.60 -2.46
C ARG A 99 7.37 9.58 -3.46
N CYS A 100 6.14 9.72 -3.93
CA CYS A 100 5.59 8.92 -5.01
C CYS A 100 6.36 9.15 -6.32
N ASP A 101 6.90 10.34 -6.55
CA ASP A 101 7.76 10.61 -7.71
C ASP A 101 9.11 9.87 -7.67
N GLN A 102 9.52 9.38 -6.49
CA GLN A 102 10.78 8.66 -6.25
C GLN A 102 10.56 7.15 -6.03
N LEU A 103 9.53 6.57 -6.65
CA LEU A 103 9.12 5.21 -6.38
C LEU A 103 9.96 4.18 -7.14
N HIS A 104 10.33 3.11 -6.44
CA HIS A 104 11.10 2.01 -7.01
C HIS A 104 10.31 0.70 -6.99
N ILE A 105 10.30 0.00 -8.13
CA ILE A 105 9.63 -1.31 -8.27
C ILE A 105 10.70 -2.39 -8.31
N GLY A 106 10.90 -3.09 -7.20
CA GLY A 106 11.77 -4.26 -7.13
C GLY A 106 11.07 -5.54 -7.56
N ARG A 107 11.81 -6.49 -8.11
CA ARG A 107 11.38 -7.90 -8.18
C ARG A 107 11.86 -8.65 -6.96
N ARG A 108 11.00 -9.45 -6.36
CA ARG A 108 11.44 -10.40 -5.33
C ARG A 108 10.98 -11.82 -5.67
N LYS A 109 11.95 -12.72 -5.86
CA LYS A 109 11.72 -14.17 -5.86
C LYS A 109 11.54 -14.62 -4.41
N THR A 110 10.36 -14.41 -3.84
CA THR A 110 10.06 -14.92 -2.50
C THR A 110 8.77 -15.71 -2.49
N LEU A 111 8.76 -16.77 -1.68
CA LEU A 111 7.53 -17.41 -1.24
C LEU A 111 6.60 -16.36 -0.62
N ILE A 112 5.31 -16.48 -0.92
CA ILE A 112 4.27 -15.68 -0.28
C ILE A 112 4.40 -15.83 1.24
N SER A 113 4.42 -14.72 1.99
CA SER A 113 4.45 -14.79 3.44
C SER A 113 3.14 -15.36 3.99
N GLU A 114 3.17 -15.98 5.16
CA GLU A 114 1.95 -16.49 5.82
C GLU A 114 0.91 -15.38 6.04
N THR A 115 1.35 -14.18 6.38
CA THR A 115 0.51 -12.99 6.53
C THR A 115 -0.19 -12.61 5.23
N MET A 116 0.52 -12.69 4.10
CA MET A 116 -0.01 -12.45 2.75
C MET A 116 -1.00 -13.54 2.33
N GLN A 117 -0.68 -14.81 2.59
CA GLN A 117 -1.58 -15.94 2.33
C GLN A 117 -2.88 -15.85 3.13
N THR A 118 -2.80 -15.40 4.38
CA THR A 118 -3.96 -15.15 5.23
C THR A 118 -4.83 -14.03 4.67
N ALA A 119 -4.22 -12.96 4.14
CA ALA A 119 -4.95 -11.88 3.49
C ALA A 119 -5.70 -12.36 2.24
N VAL A 120 -5.03 -13.12 1.36
CA VAL A 120 -5.64 -13.73 0.17
C VAL A 120 -6.82 -14.63 0.55
N THR A 121 -6.67 -15.43 1.61
CA THR A 121 -7.76 -16.28 2.12
C THR A 121 -8.95 -15.43 2.59
N GLY A 122 -8.69 -14.30 3.25
CA GLY A 122 -9.72 -13.34 3.64
C GLY A 122 -10.48 -12.78 2.44
N VAL A 123 -9.80 -12.41 1.36
CA VAL A 123 -10.44 -11.95 0.11
C VAL A 123 -11.36 -13.03 -0.46
N GLN A 124 -10.89 -14.29 -0.50
CA GLN A 124 -11.68 -15.41 -1.00
C GLN A 124 -12.94 -15.66 -0.15
N LEU A 125 -12.86 -15.47 1.18
CA LEU A 125 -14.01 -15.58 2.07
C LEU A 125 -15.02 -14.45 1.83
N LEU A 126 -14.56 -13.20 1.64
CA LEU A 126 -15.42 -12.08 1.28
C LEU A 126 -16.15 -12.33 -0.05
N ALA A 127 -15.43 -12.79 -1.07
CA ALA A 127 -16.03 -13.14 -2.37
C ALA A 127 -17.11 -14.23 -2.25
N ARG A 128 -16.88 -15.26 -1.44
CA ARG A 128 -17.89 -16.30 -1.17
C ARG A 128 -19.10 -15.76 -0.40
N HIS A 129 -18.87 -14.89 0.58
CA HIS A 129 -19.92 -14.32 1.40
C HIS A 129 -20.83 -13.38 0.62
N HIS A 130 -20.23 -12.50 -0.20
CA HIS A 130 -20.96 -11.53 -1.00
C HIS A 130 -21.51 -12.09 -2.32
N GLN A 131 -21.02 -13.26 -2.76
CA GLN A 131 -21.37 -13.88 -4.05
C GLN A 131 -21.09 -12.98 -5.26
N CYS A 132 -20.20 -12.01 -5.11
CA CYS A 132 -19.75 -11.10 -6.15
C CYS A 132 -18.27 -10.74 -5.90
N LEU A 133 -17.66 -10.06 -6.86
CA LEU A 133 -16.35 -9.42 -6.71
C LEU A 133 -16.53 -7.90 -6.77
N PRO A 134 -15.55 -7.11 -6.29
CA PRO A 134 -15.58 -5.66 -6.44
C PRO A 134 -15.68 -5.27 -7.91
N GLU A 135 -16.63 -4.40 -8.24
CA GLU A 135 -16.87 -3.94 -9.62
C GLU A 135 -16.17 -2.61 -9.92
N ASN A 136 -15.76 -1.90 -8.87
CA ASN A 136 -15.17 -0.57 -8.96
C ASN A 136 -14.23 -0.32 -7.78
N GLU A 137 -13.41 0.71 -7.95
CA GLU A 137 -12.46 1.21 -6.97
C GLU A 137 -13.03 1.41 -5.56
N SER A 138 -14.27 1.88 -5.42
CA SER A 138 -14.89 2.10 -4.10
C SER A 138 -15.18 0.78 -3.38
N ASP A 139 -15.59 -0.25 -4.11
CA ASP A 139 -15.83 -1.58 -3.54
C ASP A 139 -14.53 -2.25 -3.10
N GLU A 140 -13.47 -2.10 -3.91
CA GLU A 140 -12.13 -2.60 -3.56
C GLU A 140 -11.63 -1.98 -2.26
N PHE A 141 -11.78 -0.66 -2.12
CA PHE A 141 -11.38 0.07 -0.92
C PHE A 141 -12.18 -0.42 0.29
N ARG A 142 -13.52 -0.52 0.16
CA ARG A 142 -14.38 -1.01 1.24
C ARG A 142 -14.00 -2.42 1.68
N TRP A 143 -13.71 -3.32 0.74
CA TRP A 143 -13.24 -4.67 1.05
C TRP A 143 -11.87 -4.65 1.73
N GLY A 144 -10.95 -3.80 1.26
CA GLY A 144 -9.66 -3.56 1.90
C GLY A 144 -9.82 -3.14 3.37
N VAL A 145 -10.68 -2.16 3.66
CA VAL A 145 -10.98 -1.71 5.03
C VAL A 145 -11.51 -2.84 5.89
N ILE A 146 -12.49 -3.63 5.40
CA ILE A 146 -13.04 -4.78 6.13
C ILE A 146 -11.94 -5.78 6.48
N LEU A 147 -11.06 -6.12 5.52
CA LEU A 147 -9.95 -7.03 5.76
C LEU A 147 -8.95 -6.47 6.77
N ASN A 148 -8.59 -5.20 6.64
CA ASN A 148 -7.62 -4.55 7.51
C ASN A 148 -8.12 -4.40 8.95
N GLN A 149 -9.43 -4.25 9.15
CA GLN A 149 -10.08 -4.24 10.47
C GLN A 149 -10.21 -5.65 11.06
N ALA A 150 -10.45 -6.67 10.23
CA ALA A 150 -10.62 -8.05 10.71
C ALA A 150 -9.28 -8.75 11.01
N ARG A 151 -8.19 -8.33 10.38
CA ARG A 151 -6.87 -8.97 10.51
C ARG A 151 -6.08 -8.36 11.66
N SER A 152 -5.69 -9.22 12.61
CA SER A 152 -4.71 -8.86 13.63
C SER A 152 -3.29 -8.96 13.07
N PHE A 153 -2.49 -7.93 13.30
CA PHE A 153 -1.08 -7.83 13.00
C PHE A 153 -0.40 -7.27 14.25
N GLN A 154 0.59 -7.99 14.79
CA GLN A 154 1.33 -7.58 16.00
C GLN A 154 0.44 -7.23 17.23
N GLY A 155 -0.75 -7.81 17.34
CA GLY A 155 -1.65 -7.62 18.49
C GLY A 155 -2.64 -6.45 18.36
N ARG A 156 -2.61 -5.69 17.26
CA ARG A 156 -3.67 -4.73 16.88
C ARG A 156 -4.18 -5.05 15.49
N THR A 157 -5.19 -4.34 15.01
CA THR A 157 -5.63 -4.52 13.62
C THR A 157 -4.62 -3.89 12.66
N ALA A 158 -4.48 -4.45 11.45
CA ALA A 158 -3.64 -3.85 10.41
C ALA A 158 -4.08 -2.42 10.07
N TYR A 159 -5.39 -2.16 10.16
CA TYR A 159 -5.96 -0.81 10.03
C TYR A 159 -5.39 0.16 11.07
N GLN A 160 -5.42 -0.20 12.35
CA GLN A 160 -4.90 0.65 13.44
C GLN A 160 -3.40 0.89 13.30
N HIS A 161 -2.61 -0.13 12.99
CA HIS A 161 -1.17 0.03 12.77
C HIS A 161 -0.89 1.01 11.62
N PHE A 162 -1.66 0.96 10.55
CA PHE A 162 -1.47 1.84 9.42
C PHE A 162 -1.83 3.30 9.74
N THR A 163 -2.93 3.52 10.45
CA THR A 163 -3.30 4.87 10.93
C THR A 163 -2.24 5.43 11.87
N ASP A 164 -1.76 4.63 12.84
CA ASP A 164 -0.68 5.02 13.76
C ASP A 164 0.61 5.38 12.97
N ASN A 165 0.97 4.57 11.97
CA ASN A 165 2.13 4.83 11.11
C ASN A 165 2.00 6.13 10.31
N CYS A 166 0.79 6.48 9.85
CA CYS A 166 0.56 7.75 9.16
C CYS A 166 0.83 8.95 10.09
N GLN A 167 0.41 8.89 11.34
CA GLN A 167 0.70 9.93 12.33
C GLN A 167 2.20 10.04 12.61
N LEU A 168 2.88 8.92 12.85
CA LEU A 168 4.33 8.91 13.07
C LEU A 168 5.10 9.52 11.89
N TRP A 169 4.60 9.34 10.68
CA TRP A 169 5.19 9.93 9.49
C TRP A 169 5.06 11.45 9.47
N VAL A 170 3.87 11.96 9.81
CA VAL A 170 3.63 13.39 9.94
C VAL A 170 4.52 14.00 11.03
N ASP A 171 4.61 13.37 12.19
CA ASP A 171 5.47 13.84 13.29
C ASP A 171 6.94 13.92 12.86
N HIS A 172 7.40 12.95 12.07
CA HIS A 172 8.74 12.96 11.51
C HIS A 172 8.96 14.09 10.51
N ILE A 173 8.00 14.38 9.64
CA ILE A 173 8.06 15.51 8.70
C ILE A 173 8.27 16.81 9.49
N TYR A 174 7.48 17.05 10.54
CA TYR A 174 7.63 18.23 11.39
C TYR A 174 9.01 18.31 12.05
N ALA A 175 9.51 17.21 12.60
CA ALA A 175 10.84 17.18 13.22
C ALA A 175 11.97 17.49 12.22
N THR A 176 11.85 17.04 10.98
CA THR A 176 12.83 17.35 9.91
C THR A 176 12.76 18.79 9.44
N ASP A 177 11.57 19.40 9.40
CA ASP A 177 11.42 20.81 9.02
C ASP A 177 12.01 21.75 10.07
N GLU A 178 11.77 21.50 11.35
CA GLU A 178 12.30 22.31 12.46
C GLU A 178 13.83 22.23 12.52
N SER A 179 14.41 21.04 12.31
CA SER A 179 15.86 20.87 12.26
C SER A 179 16.48 21.50 11.01
N THR A 180 15.79 21.49 9.88
CA THR A 180 16.24 22.20 8.66
C THR A 180 16.19 23.72 8.85
N GLN A 181 15.16 24.24 9.52
CA GLN A 181 15.07 25.68 9.84
C GLN A 181 16.15 26.11 10.84
N ALA A 182 16.50 25.28 11.83
CA ALA A 182 17.56 25.60 12.79
C ALA A 182 18.96 25.69 12.16
N ILE A 183 19.21 24.99 11.05
CA ILE A 183 20.51 25.00 10.34
C ILE A 183 20.69 26.26 9.47
N VAL A 184 19.60 26.94 9.08
CA VAL A 184 19.66 28.12 8.19
C VAL A 184 19.94 29.44 8.96
N TRP A 185 19.96 29.41 10.31
CA TRP A 185 20.18 30.58 11.16
C TRP A 185 21.53 30.61 11.91
N HIS A 186 22.57 29.94 11.40
CA HIS A 186 23.93 30.00 11.96
C HIS A 186 25.00 30.34 10.93
#